data_AF-A0AA97GFR6-F1
#
_entry.id   AF-A0AA97GFR6-F1
#
_cell.length_a   1.000
_cell.length_b   1.000
_cell.length_c   1.000
_cell.angle_alpha   90.00
_cell.angle_beta   90.00
_cell.angle_gamma   90.00
#
_symmetry.space_group_name_H-M   'P 1'
#
loop_
_entity.id
_entity.type
_entity.pdbx_description
1 polymer ?
#
loop_
_entity_poly.entity_id
_entity_poly.type
_entity_poly.pdbx_seq_one_letter_code
_entity_poly.pdbx_strand_id
1 'polypeptide(L)'
;MNRSELVDYIQHNYGVDPETPWGKFPEYIVFRRRNNAKWFAVIMRISSNKLDTNKNEEMVNIVNLKAPPELIGSLRLKDDIYPAYHMNKEHWITIKLPGSLTDSELKELIEDSYKLTA
;
A
#
# COMPACT_ATOMS: atom_id res chain seq x y z
N MET A 1 -6.37 8.65 6.67
CA MET A 1 -5.75 7.65 7.55
C MET A 1 -4.23 7.72 7.45
N ASN A 2 -3.54 7.73 8.58
CA ASN A 2 -2.08 7.68 8.67
C ASN A 2 -1.56 6.23 8.80
N ARG A 3 -0.23 6.05 8.86
CA ARG A 3 0.41 4.72 8.94
C ARG A 3 -0.05 3.89 10.14
N SER A 4 -0.14 4.49 11.33
CA SER A 4 -0.49 3.75 12.56
C SER A 4 -1.94 3.27 12.48
N GLU A 5 -2.85 4.18 12.13
CA GLU A 5 -4.27 3.88 11.96
C GLU A 5 -4.50 2.79 10.90
N LEU A 6 -3.70 2.78 9.83
CA LEU A 6 -3.78 1.76 8.79
C LEU A 6 -3.32 0.38 9.28
N VAL A 7 -2.21 0.34 10.02
CA VAL A 7 -1.72 -0.91 10.63
C VAL A 7 -2.78 -1.46 11.58
N ASP A 8 -3.30 -0.62 12.48
CA ASP A 8 -4.35 -1.01 13.43
C ASP A 8 -5.60 -1.50 12.70
N TYR A 9 -6.07 -0.76 11.69
CA TYR A 9 -7.23 -1.17 10.88
C TYR A 9 -7.03 -2.55 10.25
N ILE A 10 -5.88 -2.80 9.61
CA ILE A 10 -5.63 -4.08 8.94
C ILE A 10 -5.59 -5.23 9.96
N GLN A 11 -4.92 -5.04 11.09
CA GLN A 11 -4.83 -6.06 12.13
C GLN A 11 -6.21 -6.44 12.69
N HIS A 12 -7.05 -5.44 13.00
CA HIS A 12 -8.38 -5.67 13.58
C HIS A 12 -9.36 -6.28 12.57
N ASN A 13 -9.37 -5.80 11.32
CA ASN A 13 -10.39 -6.17 10.34
C ASN A 13 -10.10 -7.48 9.60
N TYR A 14 -8.81 -7.80 9.38
CA TYR A 14 -8.41 -9.00 8.64
C TYR A 14 -7.81 -10.08 9.54
N GLY A 15 -7.56 -9.76 10.82
CA GLY A 15 -6.93 -10.66 11.76
C GLY A 15 -5.59 -11.14 11.22
N VAL A 16 -4.69 -10.25 10.85
CA VAL A 16 -3.34 -10.60 10.35
C VAL A 16 -2.32 -9.75 11.08
N ASP A 17 -1.18 -10.34 11.42
CA ASP A 17 -0.12 -9.62 12.10
C ASP A 17 0.82 -8.95 11.09
N PRO A 18 1.36 -7.76 11.40
CA PRO A 18 2.35 -7.10 10.58
C PRO A 18 3.67 -7.89 10.62
N GLU A 19 4.22 -8.20 9.46
CA GLU A 19 5.54 -8.81 9.34
C GLU A 19 6.57 -7.79 8.88
N THR A 20 7.81 -7.87 9.35
CA THR A 20 8.94 -7.05 8.88
C THR A 20 10.02 -7.94 8.26
N PRO A 21 9.87 -8.39 7.00
CA PRO A 21 10.76 -9.40 6.41
C PRO A 21 12.20 -8.92 6.19
N TRP A 22 12.42 -7.60 6.20
CA TRP A 22 13.69 -6.99 5.86
C TRP A 22 14.38 -6.42 7.10
N GLY A 23 15.40 -7.11 7.62
CA GLY A 23 16.14 -6.66 8.80
C GLY A 23 16.80 -5.28 8.67
N LYS A 24 17.15 -4.87 7.45
CA LYS A 24 17.70 -3.52 7.18
C LYS A 24 16.64 -2.41 7.17
N PHE A 25 15.36 -2.77 7.00
CA PHE A 25 14.24 -1.83 6.88
C PHE A 25 13.11 -2.25 7.85
N PRO A 26 13.32 -2.10 9.17
CA PRO A 26 12.34 -2.53 10.18
C PRO A 26 11.02 -1.74 10.11
N GLU A 27 11.00 -0.58 9.47
CA GLU A 27 9.77 0.20 9.26
C GLU A 27 8.88 -0.35 8.13
N TYR A 28 9.41 -1.26 7.29
CA TYR A 28 8.69 -1.83 6.17
C TYR A 28 7.87 -3.03 6.63
N ILE A 29 6.55 -2.92 6.48
CA ILE A 29 5.59 -3.89 6.97
C ILE A 29 4.94 -4.59 5.78
N VAL A 30 4.78 -5.90 5.88
CA VAL A 30 3.99 -6.71 4.96
C VAL A 30 2.83 -7.33 5.71
N PHE A 31 1.65 -7.30 5.10
CA PHE A 31 0.50 -8.09 5.53
C PHE A 31 0.21 -9.19 4.51
N ARG A 32 0.03 -10.41 5.02
CA ARG A 32 -0.20 -11.62 4.23
C ARG A 32 -1.50 -12.28 4.64
N ARG A 33 -2.18 -12.96 3.71
CA ARG A 33 -3.31 -13.80 4.07
C ARG A 33 -2.82 -15.04 4.83
N ARG A 34 -3.50 -15.37 5.92
CA ARG A 34 -3.18 -16.57 6.73
C ARG A 34 -3.29 -17.87 5.94
N ASN A 35 -4.18 -17.94 4.95
CA ASN A 35 -4.49 -19.19 4.24
C ASN A 35 -3.48 -19.58 3.15
N ASN A 36 -2.77 -18.62 2.55
CA ASN A 36 -1.93 -18.88 1.37
C ASN A 36 -0.62 -18.05 1.34
N ALA A 37 -0.34 -17.27 2.40
CA ALA A 37 0.82 -16.41 2.54
C ALA A 37 1.01 -15.35 1.43
N LYS A 38 0.01 -15.12 0.56
CA LYS A 38 0.07 -14.06 -0.45
C LYS A 38 -0.04 -12.70 0.23
N TRP A 39 0.78 -11.76 -0.24
CA TRP A 39 0.80 -10.39 0.26
C TRP A 39 -0.38 -9.62 -0.32
N PHE A 40 -1.03 -8.79 0.49
CA PHE A 40 -2.13 -7.92 0.04
C PHE A 40 -1.92 -6.45 0.43
N ALA A 41 -1.04 -6.15 1.39
CA ALA A 41 -0.64 -4.78 1.69
C ALA A 41 0.84 -4.76 2.07
N VAL A 42 1.57 -3.77 1.55
CA VAL A 42 2.98 -3.53 1.90
C VAL A 42 3.16 -2.06 2.23
N ILE A 43 3.47 -1.75 3.48
CA ILE A 43 3.69 -0.38 3.95
C ILE A 43 5.19 -0.12 3.99
N MET A 44 5.63 1.01 3.42
CA MET A 44 7.05 1.38 3.36
C MET A 44 7.22 2.87 3.66
N ARG A 45 8.43 3.24 4.11
CA ARG A 45 8.85 4.62 4.28
C ARG A 45 9.95 4.94 3.27
N ILE A 46 9.69 5.84 2.33
CA ILE A 46 10.59 6.12 1.19
C ILE A 46 10.76 7.62 0.98
N SER A 47 11.83 8.00 0.26
CA SER A 47 11.99 9.38 -0.22
C SER A 47 10.96 9.70 -1.32
N SER A 48 10.32 10.86 -1.25
CA SER A 48 9.20 11.23 -2.12
C SER A 48 9.60 11.39 -3.59
N ASN A 49 10.88 11.67 -3.85
CA ASN A 49 11.45 11.69 -5.21
C ASN A 49 11.42 10.32 -5.91
N LYS A 50 11.20 9.23 -5.17
CA LYS A 50 11.00 7.88 -5.72
C LYS A 50 9.59 7.67 -6.27
N LEU A 51 8.63 8.52 -5.90
CA LEU A 51 7.27 8.51 -6.43
C LEU A 51 7.12 9.45 -7.63
N ASP A 52 7.75 10.61 -7.55
CA ASP A 52 7.77 11.64 -8.59
C ASP A 52 9.11 12.37 -8.54
N THR A 53 9.87 12.34 -9.63
CA THR A 53 11.22 12.91 -9.72
C THR A 53 11.27 14.42 -9.51
N ASN A 54 10.12 15.12 -9.62
CA ASN A 54 10.04 16.55 -9.38
C ASN A 54 9.87 16.91 -7.89
N LYS A 55 9.67 15.91 -7.02
CA LYS A 55 9.54 16.12 -5.57
C LYS A 55 10.88 16.14 -4.86
N ASN A 56 10.90 16.80 -3.70
CA ASN A 56 12.04 16.85 -2.80
C ASN A 56 12.30 15.48 -2.15
N GLU A 57 13.44 15.33 -1.49
CA GLU A 57 13.82 14.09 -0.81
C GLU A 57 13.19 13.91 0.58
N GLU A 58 11.93 14.32 0.75
CA GLU A 58 11.18 14.14 2.00
C GLU A 58 10.80 12.67 2.21
N MET A 59 10.94 12.17 3.44
CA MET A 59 10.51 10.82 3.80
C MET A 59 9.00 10.74 3.99
N VAL A 60 8.33 9.95 3.14
CA VAL A 60 6.88 9.72 3.15
C VAL A 60 6.55 8.26 3.43
N ASN A 61 5.37 8.02 4.02
CA ASN A 61 4.82 6.67 4.14
C ASN A 61 3.99 6.35 2.90
N ILE A 62 4.06 5.10 2.45
CA ILE A 62 3.26 4.59 1.35
C ILE A 62 2.67 3.23 1.70
N VAL A 63 1.60 2.85 1.01
CA VAL A 63 1.12 1.47 0.96
C VAL A 63 1.01 1.00 -0.49
N ASN A 64 1.52 -0.19 -0.76
CA ASN A 64 1.25 -0.90 -2.00
C ASN A 64 0.07 -1.83 -1.81
N LEU A 65 -0.89 -1.74 -2.74
CA LEU A 65 -2.07 -2.59 -2.78
C LEU A 65 -2.18 -3.22 -4.18
N LYS A 66 -2.69 -4.45 -4.21
CA LYS A 66 -2.99 -5.15 -5.45
C LYS A 66 -4.28 -4.58 -6.02
N ALA A 67 -4.34 -4.42 -7.33
CA ALA A 67 -5.50 -3.92 -8.04
C ALA A 67 -5.69 -4.68 -9.36
N PRO A 68 -6.92 -4.73 -9.91
CA PRO A 68 -7.16 -5.30 -11.23
C PRO A 68 -6.43 -4.48 -12.30
N PRO A 69 -5.75 -5.11 -13.28
CA PRO A 69 -5.04 -4.41 -14.36
C PRO A 69 -5.86 -3.33 -15.06
N GLU A 70 -7.15 -3.59 -15.27
CA GLU A 70 -8.11 -2.70 -15.91
C GLU A 70 -8.40 -1.42 -15.11
N LEU A 71 -8.17 -1.43 -13.78
CA LEU A 71 -8.38 -0.26 -12.91
C LEU A 71 -7.08 0.51 -12.63
N ILE A 72 -5.91 -0.04 -12.95
CA ILE A 72 -4.62 0.60 -12.68
C ILE A 72 -4.54 2.01 -13.27
N GLY A 73 -4.99 2.16 -14.52
CA GLY A 73 -4.96 3.45 -15.23
C GLY A 73 -5.84 4.49 -14.56
N SER A 74 -7.10 4.15 -14.25
CA SER A 74 -8.06 5.08 -13.65
C SER A 74 -7.70 5.45 -12.21
N LEU A 75 -7.19 4.49 -11.42
CA LEU A 75 -6.74 4.76 -10.05
C LEU A 75 -5.59 5.76 -10.03
N ARG A 76 -4.66 5.68 -10.98
CA ARG A 76 -3.53 6.62 -11.10
C ARG A 76 -3.90 8.03 -11.57
N LEU A 77 -5.16 8.26 -11.98
CA LEU A 77 -5.65 9.62 -12.25
C LEU A 77 -6.01 10.37 -10.96
N LYS A 78 -6.17 9.66 -9.83
CA LYS A 78 -6.36 10.29 -8.53
C LYS A 78 -5.02 10.76 -7.98
N ASP A 79 -5.03 11.91 -7.33
CA ASP A 79 -3.85 12.44 -6.63
C ASP A 79 -3.31 11.43 -5.62
N ASP A 80 -2.01 11.46 -5.35
CA ASP A 80 -1.33 10.59 -4.38
C ASP A 80 -1.40 9.07 -4.65
N ILE A 81 -1.89 8.65 -5.83
CA ILE A 81 -1.78 7.29 -6.35
C ILE A 81 -0.74 7.26 -7.47
N TYR A 82 0.25 6.38 -7.31
CA TYR A 82 1.43 6.30 -8.15
C TYR A 82 1.59 4.92 -8.79
N PRO A 83 2.45 4.79 -9.82
CA PRO A 83 2.97 3.51 -10.24
C PRO A 83 3.58 2.73 -9.08
N ALA A 84 3.38 1.42 -9.08
CA ALA A 84 3.84 0.58 -7.98
C ALA A 84 5.36 0.69 -7.75
N TYR A 85 5.73 1.02 -6.52
CA TYR A 85 7.10 1.01 -6.02
C TYR A 85 7.50 -0.42 -5.64
N HIS A 86 8.60 -0.94 -6.18
CA HIS A 86 9.10 -2.32 -6.05
C HIS A 86 8.17 -3.48 -6.49
N MET A 87 6.89 -3.24 -6.73
CA MET A 87 5.93 -4.27 -7.13
C MET A 87 5.61 -4.20 -8.64
N ASN A 88 4.91 -5.20 -9.16
CA ASN A 88 4.48 -5.24 -10.55
C ASN A 88 3.47 -4.10 -10.84
N LYS A 89 3.83 -3.18 -11.73
CA LYS A 89 3.03 -1.99 -12.07
C LYS A 89 1.74 -2.29 -12.83
N GLU A 90 1.54 -3.52 -13.32
CA GLU A 90 0.29 -3.94 -13.97
C GLU A 90 -0.73 -4.49 -12.97
N HIS A 91 -0.30 -4.85 -11.76
CA HIS A 91 -1.16 -5.49 -10.75
C HIS A 91 -1.17 -4.78 -9.40
N TRP A 92 -0.35 -3.74 -9.25
CA TRP A 92 -0.19 -3.02 -8.00
C TRP A 92 -0.22 -1.51 -8.24
N ILE A 93 -0.62 -0.81 -7.20
CA ILE A 93 -0.55 0.64 -7.08
C ILE A 93 0.16 1.01 -5.79
N THR A 94 0.77 2.20 -5.77
CA THR A 94 1.32 2.81 -4.56
C THR A 94 0.47 3.99 -4.16
N ILE A 95 0.09 4.07 -2.89
CA ILE A 95 -0.71 5.18 -2.34
C ILE A 95 0.11 5.87 -1.24
N LYS A 96 0.26 7.19 -1.29
CA LYS A 96 0.92 7.97 -0.24
C LYS A 96 0.02 8.10 0.99
N LEU A 97 0.61 8.06 2.19
CA LEU A 97 -0.08 8.12 3.48
C LEU A 97 0.46 9.24 4.39
N PRO A 98 -0.42 10.10 4.96
CA PRO A 98 -1.78 10.34 4.48
C PRO A 98 -1.75 10.91 3.05
N GLY A 99 -2.80 10.67 2.28
CA GLY A 99 -2.92 11.11 0.90
C GLY A 99 -4.28 11.77 0.63
N SER A 100 -4.60 11.91 -0.65
CA SER A 100 -5.85 12.51 -1.14
C SER A 100 -7.11 11.66 -0.87
N LEU A 101 -6.96 10.34 -0.72
CA LEU A 101 -8.09 9.42 -0.56
C LEU A 101 -8.76 9.60 0.81
N THR A 102 -10.08 9.50 0.80
CA THR A 102 -10.85 9.35 2.03
C THR A 102 -10.54 8.00 2.70
N ASP A 103 -10.79 7.92 4.00
CA ASP A 103 -10.62 6.67 4.74
C ASP A 103 -11.48 5.53 4.17
N SER A 104 -12.68 5.84 3.67
CA SER A 104 -13.56 4.83 3.05
C SER A 104 -12.93 4.27 1.78
N GLU A 105 -12.46 5.14 0.88
CA GLU A 105 -11.83 4.72 -0.37
C GLU A 105 -10.57 3.87 -0.13
N LEU A 106 -9.73 4.27 0.83
CA LEU A 106 -8.55 3.49 1.17
C LEU A 106 -8.93 2.10 1.71
N LYS A 107 -9.95 2.02 2.57
CA LYS A 107 -10.46 0.75 3.11
C LYS A 107 -11.03 -0.16 2.02
N GLU A 108 -11.77 0.39 1.06
CA GLU A 108 -12.27 -0.35 -0.10
C GLU A 108 -11.13 -0.92 -0.95
N LEU A 109 -10.07 -0.15 -1.22
CA LEU A 109 -8.91 -0.63 -1.97
C LEU A 109 -8.13 -1.73 -1.24
N ILE A 110 -8.07 -1.68 0.09
CA ILE A 110 -7.47 -2.75 0.91
C ILE A 110 -8.30 -4.02 0.82
N GLU A 111 -9.63 -3.89 0.92
CA GLU A 111 -10.56 -5.01 0.79
C GLU A 111 -10.44 -5.68 -0.58
N ASP A 112 -10.38 -4.90 -1.65
CA ASP A 112 -10.21 -5.41 -3.01
C ASP A 112 -8.86 -6.13 -3.18
N SER A 113 -7.78 -5.54 -2.68
CA SER A 113 -6.46 -6.19 -2.68
C SER A 113 -6.47 -7.51 -1.90
N TYR A 114 -7.15 -7.57 -0.76
CA TYR A 114 -7.33 -8.78 0.03
C TYR A 114 -8.14 -9.86 -0.72
N LYS A 115 -9.19 -9.48 -1.45
CA LYS A 115 -9.98 -10.39 -2.30
C LYS A 115 -9.17 -10.92 -3.49
N LEU A 116 -8.36 -10.07 -4.14
CA LEU A 116 -7.49 -10.43 -5.28
C LEU A 116 -6.32 -11.35 -4.90
N THR A 117 -6.16 -11.62 -3.61
CA THR A 117 -5.11 -12.47 -3.06
C THR A 117 -5.67 -13.70 -2.35
N ALA A 118 -6.96 -14.00 -2.53
CA ALA A 118 -7.58 -15.24 -2.06
C ALA A 118 -6.86 -16.51 -2.53
#